data_AF-A0A2H0I6U4-F1
#
_entry.id   AF-A0A2H0I6U4-F1
#
_cell.length_a   1.000
_cell.length_b   1.000
_cell.length_c   1.000
_cell.angle_alpha   90.00
_cell.angle_beta   90.00
_cell.angle_gamma   90.00
#
_symmetry.space_group_name_H-M   'P 1'
#
loop_
_entity.id
_entity.type
_entity.pdbx_description
1 polymer ?
#
loop_
_entity_poly.entity_id
_entity_poly.type
_entity_poly.pdbx_seq_one_letter_code
_entity_poly.pdbx_strand_id
1 'polypeptide(L)'
;MARPLRILKPETCYVVSHQLLDQHRFDQDEALHEAFFNGLNTIPKRYKISLHAYALTPTRYFLYLKAHKGNLDQFMHQLHLSISQSLGKRTHFKNRYRAVVIEPERYRQAILNYLHTKGSDNSAQYYRENHFPDWLEKLPVTRHEEADARLAEVERFFEKQRWPAILATRSFQHQLRRGGLSSEGSPAYQETLSFEAMIQLVAEHFGCSAEQIKAPSPRGRGHTNLARSCAIKLARDCLAYSLKDIAEHFSLHHPASASHAAKQFEKHLSQYPEQQKHYEQLMKKMRTPAKIC
;
A
#
# COMPACT_ATOMS: atom_id res chain seq x y z
N MET A 1 5.09 4.26 -25.98
CA MET A 1 4.32 3.43 -25.01
C MET A 1 3.65 4.31 -23.97
N ALA A 2 2.37 4.08 -23.68
CA ALA A 2 1.64 4.79 -22.64
C ALA A 2 2.29 4.55 -21.26
N ARG A 3 2.67 5.62 -20.58
CA ARG A 3 3.24 5.56 -19.23
C ARG A 3 2.11 5.25 -18.24
N PRO A 4 2.36 4.49 -17.16
CA PRO A 4 1.33 4.20 -16.17
C PRO A 4 0.74 5.50 -15.62
N LEU A 5 -0.59 5.54 -15.48
CA LEU A 5 -1.31 6.64 -14.83
C LEU A 5 -0.80 6.81 -13.41
N ARG A 6 -0.50 8.05 -13.03
CA ARG A 6 -0.16 8.38 -11.64
C ARG A 6 -1.42 8.29 -10.80
N ILE A 7 -1.35 7.52 -9.74
CA ILE A 7 -2.44 7.44 -8.78
C ILE A 7 -2.27 8.63 -7.84
N LEU A 8 -3.20 9.57 -7.92
CA LEU A 8 -3.27 10.75 -7.06
C LEU A 8 -4.53 10.64 -6.23
N LYS A 9 -4.39 10.15 -5.01
CA LYS A 9 -5.49 9.98 -4.07
C LYS A 9 -5.19 10.71 -2.75
N PRO A 10 -6.21 11.29 -2.10
CA PRO A 10 -6.12 11.77 -0.72
C PRO A 10 -5.65 10.69 0.24
N GLU A 11 -5.11 11.11 1.38
CA GLU A 11 -4.66 10.24 2.48
C GLU A 11 -3.76 9.07 2.07
N THR A 12 -2.98 9.22 1.00
CA THR A 12 -2.19 8.13 0.42
C THR A 12 -0.71 8.31 0.73
N CYS A 13 -0.04 7.22 1.12
CA CYS A 13 1.41 7.19 1.31
C CYS A 13 2.13 6.82 0.01
N TYR A 14 3.23 7.50 -0.28
CA TYR A 14 4.02 7.31 -1.49
C TYR A 14 5.51 7.19 -1.15
N VAL A 15 6.18 6.28 -1.86
CA VAL A 15 7.62 6.42 -2.10
C VAL A 15 7.83 7.09 -3.43
N VAL A 16 8.52 8.21 -3.40
CA VAL A 16 8.87 9.01 -4.57
C VAL A 16 10.36 8.92 -4.81
N SER A 17 10.76 8.81 -6.07
CA SER A 17 12.17 8.93 -6.46
C SER A 17 12.31 9.73 -7.73
N HIS A 18 13.35 10.56 -7.79
CA HIS A 18 13.72 11.27 -8.98
C HIS A 18 15.23 11.26 -9.19
N GLN A 19 15.63 11.17 -10.45
CA GLN A 19 17.01 11.13 -10.86
C GLN A 19 17.44 12.49 -11.39
N LEU A 20 18.63 12.93 -11.02
CA LEU A 20 19.30 14.10 -11.54
C LEU A 20 19.79 13.88 -12.98
N LEU A 21 20.06 14.95 -13.72
CA LEU A 21 20.85 14.87 -14.94
C LEU A 21 22.28 14.42 -14.60
N ASP A 22 22.96 13.77 -15.55
CA ASP A 22 24.26 13.12 -15.27
C ASP A 22 25.35 14.08 -14.81
N GLN A 23 25.20 15.37 -15.14
CA GLN A 23 26.10 16.45 -14.77
C GLN A 23 25.89 17.00 -13.34
N HIS A 24 24.86 16.55 -12.62
CA HIS A 24 24.54 17.04 -11.28
C HIS A 24 24.62 15.92 -10.26
N ARG A 25 25.18 16.23 -9.08
CA ARG A 25 25.26 15.27 -7.99
C ARG A 25 25.11 15.94 -6.62
N PHE A 26 24.34 15.31 -5.74
CA PHE A 26 24.10 15.81 -4.38
C PHE A 26 25.34 15.81 -3.50
N ASP A 27 26.32 14.94 -3.76
CA ASP A 27 27.56 14.81 -2.98
C ASP A 27 28.67 15.79 -3.41
N GLN A 28 28.49 16.51 -4.52
CA GLN A 28 29.49 17.43 -5.09
C GLN A 28 28.96 18.86 -5.25
N ASP A 29 27.65 19.04 -5.29
CA ASP A 29 26.99 20.34 -5.51
C ASP A 29 26.29 20.77 -4.21
N GLU A 30 27.02 21.52 -3.38
CA GLU A 30 26.52 22.03 -2.09
C GLU A 30 25.30 22.94 -2.28
N ALA A 31 25.30 23.78 -3.33
CA ALA A 31 24.16 24.63 -3.63
C ALA A 31 22.90 23.81 -3.97
N LEU A 32 23.05 22.70 -4.71
CA LEU A 32 21.94 21.79 -5.01
C LEU A 32 21.42 21.10 -3.75
N HIS A 33 22.33 20.70 -2.87
CA HIS A 33 22.01 20.09 -1.58
C HIS A 33 21.21 21.07 -0.70
N GLU A 34 21.71 22.29 -0.50
CA GLU A 34 21.02 23.34 0.26
C GLU A 34 19.66 23.69 -0.34
N ALA A 35 19.58 23.86 -1.67
CA ALA A 35 18.34 24.17 -2.36
C ALA A 35 17.28 23.08 -2.15
N PHE A 36 17.69 21.80 -2.09
CA PHE A 36 16.80 20.69 -1.82
C PHE A 36 16.20 20.77 -0.40
N PHE A 37 17.03 20.96 0.62
CA PHE A 37 16.56 21.05 2.01
C PHE A 37 15.76 22.31 2.29
N ASN A 38 16.10 23.45 1.66
CA ASN A 38 15.29 24.67 1.72
C ASN A 38 13.87 24.46 1.16
N GLY A 39 13.77 23.71 0.05
CA GLY A 39 12.48 23.31 -0.51
C GLY A 39 11.69 22.40 0.44
N LEU A 40 12.36 21.41 1.06
CA LEU A 40 11.73 20.54 2.05
C LEU A 40 11.28 21.27 3.32
N ASN A 41 11.98 22.33 3.74
CA ASN A 41 11.62 23.08 4.94
C ASN A 41 10.29 23.86 4.79
N THR A 42 9.96 24.30 3.58
CA THR A 42 8.86 25.26 3.34
C THR A 42 7.65 24.66 2.63
N ILE A 43 7.87 23.82 1.62
CA ILE A 43 6.84 23.37 0.69
C ILE A 43 5.87 22.32 1.28
N PRO A 44 6.32 21.31 2.07
CA PRO A 44 5.43 20.27 2.60
C PRO A 44 4.25 20.84 3.41
N LYS A 45 4.52 21.83 4.29
CA LYS A 45 3.51 22.51 5.11
C LYS A 45 2.42 23.16 4.24
N ARG A 46 2.82 23.89 3.19
CA ARG A 46 1.89 24.55 2.24
C ARG A 46 0.98 23.56 1.51
N TYR A 47 1.53 22.42 1.11
CA TYR A 47 0.79 21.41 0.36
C TYR A 47 0.06 20.39 1.26
N LYS A 48 0.15 20.51 2.60
CA LYS A 48 -0.35 19.49 3.53
C LYS A 48 0.19 18.10 3.17
N ILE A 49 1.51 18.02 3.07
CA ILE A 49 2.26 16.77 2.89
C ILE A 49 2.98 16.48 4.21
N SER A 50 2.79 15.27 4.72
CA SER A 50 3.61 14.75 5.83
C SER A 50 4.80 14.02 5.23
N LEU A 51 6.00 14.55 5.39
CA LEU A 51 7.23 13.89 4.96
C LEU A 51 7.75 13.05 6.12
N HIS A 52 8.03 11.77 5.90
CA HIS A 52 8.37 10.83 6.97
C HIS A 52 9.81 10.34 6.91
N ALA A 53 10.36 10.20 5.70
CA ALA A 53 11.76 9.87 5.51
C ALA A 53 12.28 10.37 4.17
N TYR A 54 13.59 10.54 4.08
CA TYR A 54 14.28 10.85 2.85
C TYR A 54 15.60 10.09 2.79
N ALA A 55 16.12 9.95 1.57
CA ALA A 55 17.45 9.43 1.31
C ALA A 55 18.03 10.05 0.05
N LEU A 56 19.27 10.52 0.12
CA LEU A 56 20.02 11.07 -1.00
C LEU A 56 21.13 10.09 -1.39
N THR A 57 21.08 9.67 -2.66
CA THR A 57 22.22 9.06 -3.35
C THR A 57 22.86 10.13 -4.21
N PRO A 58 24.09 9.94 -4.72
CA PRO A 58 24.76 10.98 -5.51
C PRO A 58 23.91 11.50 -6.69
N THR A 59 23.14 10.65 -7.36
CA THR A 59 22.38 11.03 -8.57
C THR A 59 20.87 10.93 -8.42
N ARG A 60 20.35 10.49 -7.28
CA ARG A 60 18.91 10.31 -7.04
C ARG A 60 18.55 10.64 -5.62
N TYR A 61 17.35 11.17 -5.43
CA TYR A 61 16.75 11.23 -4.11
C TYR A 61 15.54 10.31 -4.01
N PHE A 62 15.19 9.97 -2.77
CA PHE A 62 14.01 9.23 -2.39
C PHE A 62 13.29 9.98 -1.27
N LEU A 63 11.96 10.05 -1.34
CA LEU A 63 11.09 10.58 -0.30
C LEU A 63 10.04 9.54 0.06
N TYR A 64 9.78 9.34 1.34
CA TYR A 64 8.58 8.65 1.83
C TYR A 64 7.66 9.67 2.50
N LEU A 65 6.49 9.88 1.91
CA LEU A 65 5.56 10.95 2.30
C LEU A 65 4.11 10.50 2.22
N LYS A 66 3.24 11.17 2.97
CA LYS A 66 1.78 11.06 2.88
C LYS A 66 1.19 12.33 2.27
N ALA A 67 0.38 12.17 1.22
CA ALA A 67 -0.33 13.28 0.59
C ALA A 67 -1.79 13.31 1.04
N HIS A 68 -2.12 14.25 1.92
CA HIS A 68 -3.46 14.36 2.51
C HIS A 68 -4.52 14.79 1.49
N LYS A 69 -4.18 15.72 0.60
CA LYS A 69 -5.10 16.28 -0.42
C LYS A 69 -5.03 15.58 -1.78
N GLY A 70 -4.20 14.56 -1.95
CA GLY A 70 -3.97 13.93 -3.26
C GLY A 70 -3.23 14.84 -4.26
N ASN A 71 -2.53 15.86 -3.77
CA ASN A 71 -1.86 16.91 -4.53
C ASN A 71 -0.35 16.65 -4.74
N LEU A 72 0.06 15.38 -4.78
CA LEU A 72 1.46 15.00 -4.94
C LEU A 72 2.13 15.65 -6.16
N ASP A 73 1.45 15.68 -7.32
CA ASP A 73 2.00 16.29 -8.53
C ASP A 73 2.31 17.79 -8.35
N GLN A 74 1.46 18.51 -7.61
CA GLN A 74 1.66 19.94 -7.34
C GLN A 74 2.82 20.17 -6.37
N PHE A 75 2.90 19.35 -5.31
CA PHE A 75 4.02 19.36 -4.37
C PHE A 75 5.35 19.12 -5.09
N MET A 76 5.43 18.07 -5.91
CA MET A 76 6.63 17.71 -6.66
C MET A 76 7.03 18.80 -7.64
N HIS A 77 6.07 19.38 -8.35
CA HIS A 77 6.34 20.48 -9.27
C HIS A 77 6.92 21.69 -8.56
N GLN A 78 6.35 22.11 -7.42
CA GLN A 78 6.88 23.24 -6.65
C GLN A 78 8.26 22.95 -6.07
N LEU A 79 8.49 21.73 -5.58
CA LEU A 79 9.82 21.33 -5.08
C LEU A 79 10.88 21.46 -6.18
N HIS A 80 10.59 20.96 -7.38
CA HIS A 80 11.51 21.08 -8.52
C HIS A 80 11.69 22.52 -8.97
N LEU A 81 10.61 23.30 -8.97
CA LEU A 81 10.67 24.72 -9.34
C LEU A 81 11.54 25.52 -8.37
N SER A 82 11.37 25.31 -7.06
CA SER A 82 12.15 25.98 -6.02
C SER A 82 13.65 25.66 -6.14
N ILE A 83 14.00 24.39 -6.37
CA ILE A 83 15.39 23.99 -6.60
C ILE A 83 15.94 24.64 -7.87
N SER A 84 15.20 24.59 -8.98
CA SER A 84 15.61 25.21 -10.24
C SER A 84 15.82 26.72 -10.12
N GLN A 85 14.96 27.41 -9.37
CA GLN A 85 15.07 28.85 -9.10
C GLN A 85 16.31 29.18 -8.26
N SER A 86 16.54 28.43 -7.18
CA SER A 86 17.70 28.63 -6.31
C SER A 86 19.03 28.45 -7.04
N LEU A 87 19.08 27.56 -8.03
CA LEU A 87 20.28 27.24 -8.79
C LEU A 87 20.43 28.05 -10.10
N GLY A 88 19.45 28.92 -10.42
CA GLY A 88 19.45 29.70 -11.66
C GLY A 88 19.42 28.87 -12.95
N LYS A 89 18.97 27.61 -12.87
CA LYS A 89 19.03 26.62 -13.97
C LYS A 89 17.66 26.03 -14.22
N ARG A 90 17.29 25.85 -15.49
CA ARG A 90 15.93 25.42 -15.87
C ARG A 90 15.62 23.96 -15.52
N THR A 91 16.57 23.04 -15.66
CA THR A 91 16.33 21.60 -15.44
C THR A 91 17.51 20.93 -14.73
N HIS A 92 17.23 20.27 -13.61
CA HIS A 92 18.23 19.48 -12.85
C HIS A 92 17.92 17.99 -12.86
N PHE A 93 16.70 17.63 -13.26
CA PHE A 93 16.18 16.28 -13.12
C PHE A 93 15.82 15.64 -14.46
N LYS A 94 16.03 14.33 -14.55
CA LYS A 94 15.72 13.49 -15.71
C LYS A 94 14.26 13.09 -15.73
N ASN A 95 13.62 13.30 -16.88
CA ASN A 95 12.27 12.80 -17.16
C ASN A 95 11.26 13.25 -16.09
N ARG A 96 10.36 12.33 -15.72
CA ARG A 96 9.35 12.51 -14.69
C ARG A 96 9.77 11.71 -13.45
N TYR A 97 9.48 12.24 -12.27
CA TYR A 97 9.63 11.48 -11.03
C TYR A 97 8.79 10.19 -11.06
N ARG A 98 9.28 9.16 -10.36
CA ARG A 98 8.58 7.91 -10.09
C ARG A 98 7.87 8.03 -8.74
N ALA A 99 6.64 7.54 -8.66
CA ALA A 99 5.89 7.44 -7.41
C ALA A 99 5.23 6.07 -7.31
N VAL A 100 5.33 5.48 -6.13
CA VAL A 100 4.77 4.17 -5.80
C VAL A 100 3.85 4.37 -4.61
N VAL A 101 2.58 3.99 -4.75
CA VAL A 101 1.63 3.98 -3.65
C VAL A 101 2.00 2.87 -2.69
N ILE A 102 2.07 3.17 -1.39
CA ILE A 102 2.41 2.23 -0.33
C ILE A 102 1.19 2.00 0.56
N GLU A 103 0.97 0.74 0.95
CA GLU A 103 0.10 0.40 2.08
C GLU A 103 0.87 0.61 3.40
N PRO A 104 0.59 1.70 4.13
CA PRO A 104 1.45 2.12 5.24
C PRO A 104 1.43 1.15 6.41
N GLU A 105 0.34 0.45 6.68
CA GLU A 105 0.29 -0.52 7.80
C GLU A 105 1.21 -1.72 7.60
N ARG A 106 1.44 -2.11 6.33
CA ARG A 106 2.23 -3.29 6.01
C ARG A 106 3.70 -2.99 5.75
N TYR A 107 3.99 -1.89 5.06
CA TYR A 107 5.32 -1.64 4.51
C TYR A 107 6.05 -0.47 5.15
N ARG A 108 5.43 0.32 6.04
CA ARG A 108 6.04 1.52 6.62
C ARG A 108 7.43 1.27 7.20
N GLN A 109 7.57 0.29 8.10
CA GLN A 109 8.86 0.01 8.73
C GLN A 109 9.90 -0.48 7.71
N ALA A 110 9.50 -1.38 6.82
CA ALA A 110 10.38 -1.91 5.79
C ALA A 110 10.85 -0.82 4.81
N ILE A 111 10.00 0.15 4.49
CA ILE A 111 10.33 1.31 3.65
C ILE A 111 11.27 2.27 4.38
N LEU A 112 11.04 2.54 5.67
CA LEU A 112 11.97 3.33 6.47
C LEU A 112 13.36 2.70 6.47
N ASN A 113 13.44 1.41 6.82
CA ASN A 113 14.70 0.66 6.80
C ASN A 113 15.35 0.70 5.41
N TYR A 114 14.58 0.42 4.36
CA TYR A 114 15.08 0.46 2.97
C TYR A 114 15.65 1.83 2.59
N LEU A 115 14.98 2.93 2.94
CA LEU A 115 15.50 4.27 2.66
C LEU A 115 16.74 4.58 3.49
N HIS A 116 16.79 4.12 4.74
CA HIS A 116 17.95 4.29 5.61
C HIS A 116 19.17 3.48 5.16
N THR A 117 19.00 2.48 4.28
CA THR A 117 20.13 1.85 3.58
C THR A 117 20.55 2.57 2.30
N LYS A 118 19.80 3.59 1.85
CA LYS A 118 20.14 4.35 0.64
C LYS A 118 20.93 5.61 0.98
N GLY A 119 22.19 5.60 0.55
CA GLY A 119 23.08 6.75 0.67
C GLY A 119 23.50 7.03 2.11
N SER A 120 24.56 7.83 2.26
CA SER A 120 25.04 8.28 3.57
C SER A 120 24.19 9.41 4.14
N ASP A 121 23.62 10.26 3.28
CA ASP A 121 22.72 11.34 3.69
C ASP A 121 21.27 10.88 3.59
N ASN A 122 20.71 10.50 4.74
CA ASN A 122 19.35 10.01 4.85
C ASN A 122 18.78 10.34 6.22
N SER A 123 17.48 10.14 6.39
CA SER A 123 16.81 10.51 7.63
C SER A 123 17.10 9.60 8.84
N ALA A 124 17.93 8.55 8.71
CA ALA A 124 18.19 7.60 9.78
C ALA A 124 18.79 8.25 11.02
N GLN A 125 19.56 9.33 10.86
CA GLN A 125 20.12 10.09 11.98
C GLN A 125 19.02 10.66 12.88
N TYR A 126 18.01 11.32 12.31
CA TYR A 126 16.88 11.88 13.07
C TYR A 126 16.10 10.80 13.84
N TYR A 127 15.96 9.60 13.26
CA TYR A 127 15.33 8.47 13.94
C TYR A 127 16.18 7.89 15.08
N ARG A 128 17.52 7.88 14.94
CA ARG A 128 18.45 7.41 15.99
C ARG A 128 18.52 8.39 17.16
N GLU A 129 18.64 9.68 16.86
CA GLU A 129 18.78 10.75 17.85
C GLU A 129 17.43 11.18 18.43
N ASN A 130 16.33 10.75 17.81
CA ASN A 130 14.96 11.12 18.17
C ASN A 130 14.73 12.65 18.19
N HIS A 131 15.48 13.37 17.35
CA HIS A 131 15.37 14.80 17.16
C HIS A 131 14.96 15.05 15.72
N PHE A 132 13.77 15.62 15.50
CA PHE A 132 13.20 15.78 14.17
C PHE A 132 13.02 17.26 13.85
N PRO A 133 13.45 17.72 12.66
CA PRO A 133 13.14 19.06 12.22
C PRO A 133 11.66 19.19 11.90
N ASP A 134 11.14 20.42 11.97
CA ASP A 134 9.77 20.82 11.69
C ASP A 134 9.13 20.26 10.41
N TRP A 135 9.95 19.98 9.40
CA TRP A 135 9.51 19.53 8.10
C TRP A 135 9.49 18.00 7.96
N LEU A 136 10.04 17.26 8.93
CA LEU A 136 10.11 15.80 8.95
C LEU A 136 9.27 15.25 10.10
N GLU A 137 8.16 14.60 9.78
CA GLU A 137 7.25 14.02 10.74
C GLU A 137 7.71 12.62 11.16
N LYS A 138 7.96 12.45 12.46
CA LYS A 138 8.29 11.15 13.05
C LYS A 138 7.14 10.17 12.87
N LEU A 139 7.44 9.01 12.29
CA LEU A 139 6.53 7.87 12.30
C LEU A 139 6.75 6.97 13.51
N PRO A 140 5.69 6.31 14.01
CA PRO A 140 5.86 5.25 14.99
C PRO A 140 6.64 4.10 14.35
N VAL A 141 7.77 3.77 14.97
CA VAL A 141 8.62 2.64 14.60
C VAL A 141 8.09 1.42 15.33
N THR A 142 7.60 0.44 14.58
CA THR A 142 7.17 -0.85 15.15
C THR A 142 8.24 -1.90 14.91
N ARG A 143 8.70 -2.55 15.98
CA ARG A 143 9.55 -3.74 15.88
C ARG A 143 8.63 -4.94 15.61
N HIS A 144 8.48 -5.30 14.34
CA HIS A 144 7.81 -6.54 13.95
C HIS A 144 8.84 -7.62 13.65
N GLU A 145 8.57 -8.85 14.09
CA GLU A 145 9.37 -10.04 13.75
C GLU A 145 9.45 -10.27 12.23
N GLU A 146 8.44 -9.82 11.47
CA GLU A 146 8.43 -9.90 10.01
C GLU A 146 9.24 -8.80 9.30
N ALA A 147 9.87 -7.86 10.02
CA ALA A 147 10.48 -6.67 9.41
C ALA A 147 11.54 -7.02 8.35
N ASP A 148 12.33 -8.07 8.57
CA ASP A 148 13.37 -8.51 7.64
C ASP A 148 12.80 -9.13 6.37
N ALA A 149 11.76 -9.97 6.51
CA ALA A 149 11.05 -10.54 5.36
C ALA A 149 10.39 -9.44 4.51
N ARG A 150 9.83 -8.41 5.16
CA ARG A 150 9.23 -7.25 4.48
C ARG A 150 10.27 -6.37 3.81
N LEU A 151 11.44 -6.17 4.44
CA LEU A 151 12.54 -5.43 3.84
C LEU A 151 13.02 -6.12 2.55
N ALA A 152 13.22 -7.44 2.58
CA ALA A 152 13.60 -8.20 1.40
C ALA A 152 12.53 -8.10 0.28
N GLU A 153 11.24 -8.08 0.63
CA GLU A 153 10.15 -7.85 -0.32
C GLU A 153 10.22 -6.45 -0.96
N VAL A 154 10.48 -5.42 -0.17
CA VAL A 154 10.67 -4.02 -0.60
C VAL A 154 11.88 -3.89 -1.53
N GLU A 155 13.01 -4.48 -1.16
CA GLU A 155 14.23 -4.45 -1.98
C GLU A 155 14.01 -5.08 -3.36
N ARG A 156 13.47 -6.30 -3.39
CA ARG A 156 13.08 -6.99 -4.63
C ARG A 156 12.09 -6.19 -5.48
N PHE A 157 11.24 -5.37 -4.84
CA PHE A 157 10.32 -4.50 -5.56
C PHE A 157 11.05 -3.35 -6.27
N PHE A 158 11.97 -2.67 -5.57
CA PHE A 158 12.68 -1.49 -6.09
C PHE A 158 13.88 -1.83 -6.99
N GLU A 159 14.40 -3.05 -6.94
CA GLU A 159 15.42 -3.57 -7.89
C GLU A 159 14.91 -3.68 -9.33
N LYS A 160 13.59 -3.78 -9.52
CA LYS A 160 12.99 -3.89 -10.86
C LYS A 160 13.28 -2.65 -11.70
N GLN A 161 13.66 -2.85 -12.96
CA GLN A 161 13.92 -1.77 -13.91
C GLN A 161 12.72 -0.81 -14.07
N ARG A 162 11.49 -1.37 -14.02
CA ARG A 162 10.21 -0.64 -13.99
C ARG A 162 9.47 -0.95 -12.69
N TRP A 163 9.29 0.07 -11.85
CA TRP A 163 8.53 -0.08 -10.62
C TRP A 163 7.03 -0.17 -10.92
N PRO A 164 6.32 -1.16 -10.38
CA PRO A 164 4.87 -1.13 -10.31
C PRO A 164 4.40 0.17 -9.62
N ALA A 165 3.19 0.63 -9.97
CA ALA A 165 2.65 1.87 -9.39
C ALA A 165 2.19 1.72 -7.93
N ILE A 166 2.03 0.48 -7.44
CA ILE A 166 1.50 0.18 -6.11
C ILE A 166 2.33 -0.95 -5.50
N LEU A 167 2.77 -0.76 -4.26
CA LEU A 167 3.28 -1.78 -3.35
C LEU A 167 2.28 -1.93 -2.19
N ALA A 168 1.38 -2.88 -2.35
CA ALA A 168 0.28 -3.11 -1.42
C ALA A 168 -0.34 -4.51 -1.62
N THR A 169 -1.06 -4.97 -0.60
CA THR A 169 -1.97 -6.13 -0.66
C THR A 169 -3.01 -5.99 -1.78
N ARG A 170 -3.58 -7.12 -2.21
CA ARG A 170 -4.67 -7.12 -3.20
C ARG A 170 -5.93 -6.44 -2.68
N SER A 171 -6.24 -6.60 -1.39
CA SER A 171 -7.36 -5.94 -0.72
C SER A 171 -7.20 -4.42 -0.74
N PHE A 172 -6.02 -3.90 -0.40
CA PHE A 172 -5.72 -2.47 -0.50
C PHE A 172 -5.79 -1.96 -1.94
N GLN A 173 -5.25 -2.70 -2.91
CA GLN A 173 -5.37 -2.34 -4.33
C GLN A 173 -6.83 -2.25 -4.79
N HIS A 174 -7.70 -3.13 -4.28
CA HIS A 174 -9.12 -3.09 -4.60
C HIS A 174 -9.83 -1.88 -3.96
N GLN A 175 -9.49 -1.54 -2.70
CA GLN A 175 -9.99 -0.33 -2.03
C GLN A 175 -9.57 0.94 -2.79
N LEU A 176 -8.29 1.03 -3.18
CA LEU A 176 -7.74 2.16 -3.94
C LEU A 176 -8.45 2.37 -5.27
N ARG A 177 -8.89 1.28 -5.93
CA ARG A 177 -9.66 1.33 -7.19
C ARG A 177 -11.12 1.75 -6.98
N ARG A 178 -11.70 1.50 -5.81
CA ARG A 178 -13.13 1.78 -5.51
C ARG A 178 -13.43 3.19 -5.02
N GLY A 179 -12.44 4.04 -4.74
CA GLY A 179 -12.67 5.49 -4.71
C GLY A 179 -12.10 6.28 -3.55
N GLY A 180 -11.55 5.68 -2.48
CA GLY A 180 -10.95 6.47 -1.40
C GLY A 180 -10.27 5.65 -0.31
N LEU A 181 -9.21 6.23 0.25
CA LEU A 181 -8.67 5.90 1.57
C LEU A 181 -9.29 6.92 2.54
N SER A 182 -9.96 6.45 3.59
CA SER A 182 -10.59 7.32 4.59
C SER A 182 -9.52 8.01 5.46
N SER A 183 -9.79 9.25 5.90
CA SER A 183 -8.95 10.00 6.84
C SER A 183 -9.10 9.55 8.30
N GLU A 184 -10.20 8.87 8.61
CA GLU A 184 -10.36 8.19 9.88
C GLU A 184 -9.38 7.04 9.95
N GLY A 185 -8.64 7.00 11.05
CA GLY A 185 -7.43 6.22 11.21
C GLY A 185 -7.50 4.83 10.61
N SER A 186 -6.34 4.41 10.08
CA SER A 186 -6.06 3.00 9.85
C SER A 186 -6.78 2.16 10.91
N PRO A 187 -7.62 1.18 10.54
CA PRO A 187 -7.93 0.13 11.48
C PRO A 187 -6.56 -0.42 11.86
N ALA A 188 -6.16 -0.17 13.10
CA ALA A 188 -4.93 -0.66 13.70
C ALA A 188 -4.70 -2.08 13.19
N TYR A 189 -3.51 -2.36 12.64
CA TYR A 189 -3.02 -3.68 12.21
C TYR A 189 -3.95 -4.78 12.72
N GLN A 190 -4.99 -5.10 11.94
CA GLN A 190 -5.90 -6.13 12.34
C GLN A 190 -5.10 -7.39 12.10
N GLU A 191 -4.75 -8.07 13.18
CA GLU A 191 -4.38 -9.48 13.14
C GLU A 191 -5.27 -10.12 12.08
N THR A 192 -4.68 -10.46 10.94
CA THR A 192 -5.45 -11.00 9.83
C THR A 192 -6.13 -12.22 10.37
N LEU A 193 -7.46 -12.16 10.48
CA LEU A 193 -8.27 -13.27 10.96
C LEU A 193 -7.79 -14.53 10.24
N SER A 194 -7.43 -15.59 10.98
CA SER A 194 -6.90 -16.80 10.36
C SER A 194 -7.91 -17.36 9.36
N PHE A 195 -7.45 -18.12 8.37
CA PHE A 195 -8.36 -18.79 7.43
C PHE A 195 -9.43 -19.61 8.18
N GLU A 196 -9.05 -20.25 9.28
CA GLU A 196 -9.95 -21.04 10.12
C GLU A 196 -11.00 -20.19 10.82
N ALA A 197 -10.60 -19.07 11.41
CA ALA A 197 -11.53 -18.13 12.05
C ALA A 197 -12.53 -17.54 11.03
N MET A 198 -12.08 -17.28 9.79
CA MET A 198 -12.97 -16.85 8.71
C MET A 198 -13.99 -17.94 8.35
N ILE A 199 -13.54 -19.19 8.21
CA ILE A 199 -14.44 -20.33 7.93
C ILE A 199 -15.45 -20.50 9.06
N GLN A 200 -15.04 -20.37 10.31
CA GLN A 200 -15.93 -20.46 11.47
C GLN A 200 -16.98 -19.33 11.48
N LEU A 201 -16.56 -18.10 11.19
CA LEU A 201 -17.47 -16.95 11.11
C LEU A 201 -18.49 -17.10 9.97
N VAL A 202 -18.08 -17.67 8.84
CA VAL A 202 -19.01 -18.01 7.75
C VAL A 202 -19.93 -19.17 8.13
N ALA A 203 -19.41 -20.20 8.80
CA ALA A 203 -20.15 -21.36 9.28
C ALA A 203 -21.31 -20.94 10.20
N GLU A 204 -21.01 -20.10 11.20
CA GLU A 204 -22.00 -19.54 12.12
C GLU A 204 -23.07 -18.71 11.39
N HIS A 205 -22.67 -17.89 10.42
CA HIS A 205 -23.61 -17.04 9.69
C HIS A 205 -24.57 -17.81 8.78
N PHE A 206 -24.08 -18.87 8.13
CA PHE A 206 -24.88 -19.68 7.22
C PHE A 206 -25.51 -20.91 7.88
N GLY A 207 -25.22 -21.16 9.17
CA GLY A 207 -25.71 -22.34 9.90
C GLY A 207 -25.20 -23.66 9.31
N CYS A 208 -23.95 -23.69 8.85
CA CYS A 208 -23.35 -24.85 8.18
C CYS A 208 -21.98 -25.19 8.77
N SER A 209 -21.47 -26.41 8.53
CA SER A 209 -20.16 -26.83 9.05
C SER A 209 -18.99 -26.34 8.17
N ALA A 210 -17.80 -26.32 8.74
CA ALA A 210 -16.57 -26.00 8.01
C ALA A 210 -16.33 -26.96 6.82
N GLU A 211 -16.67 -28.25 6.96
CA GLU A 211 -16.59 -29.21 5.87
C GLU A 211 -17.58 -28.87 4.75
N GLN A 212 -18.80 -28.45 5.08
CA GLN A 212 -19.81 -28.06 4.09
C GLN A 212 -19.39 -26.81 3.29
N ILE A 213 -18.66 -25.88 3.91
CA ILE A 213 -18.09 -24.71 3.21
C ILE A 213 -16.96 -25.13 2.27
N LYS A 214 -16.09 -26.04 2.72
CA LYS A 214 -14.95 -26.54 1.94
C LYS A 214 -15.34 -27.59 0.89
N ALA A 215 -16.55 -28.16 0.98
CA ALA A 215 -17.06 -29.12 0.01
C ALA A 215 -17.28 -28.47 -1.37
N PRO A 216 -17.00 -29.19 -2.47
CA PRO A 216 -17.34 -28.74 -3.82
C PRO A 216 -18.84 -28.44 -3.94
N SER A 217 -19.21 -27.43 -4.72
CA SER A 217 -20.62 -27.21 -5.05
C SER A 217 -21.19 -28.45 -5.75
N PRO A 218 -22.42 -28.88 -5.44
CA PRO A 218 -23.06 -30.01 -6.10
C PRO A 218 -23.05 -29.85 -7.63
N ARG A 219 -22.82 -30.95 -8.36
CA ARG A 219 -22.89 -30.95 -9.82
C ARG A 219 -24.36 -30.80 -10.27
N GLY A 220 -24.70 -29.68 -10.91
CA GLY A 220 -26.03 -29.44 -11.48
C GLY A 220 -26.36 -27.95 -11.63
N ARG A 221 -27.32 -27.60 -12.51
CA ARG A 221 -27.84 -26.22 -12.60
C ARG A 221 -28.70 -25.91 -11.38
N GLY A 222 -28.45 -24.78 -10.73
CA GLY A 222 -29.29 -24.23 -9.66
C GLY A 222 -28.77 -24.44 -8.23
N HIS A 223 -27.88 -25.41 -7.98
CA HIS A 223 -27.33 -25.65 -6.64
C HIS A 223 -25.99 -24.94 -6.46
N THR A 224 -26.04 -23.71 -5.95
CA THR A 224 -24.83 -22.95 -5.58
C THR A 224 -24.62 -23.02 -4.08
N ASN A 225 -23.42 -23.42 -3.65
CA ASN A 225 -23.03 -23.33 -2.25
C ASN A 225 -22.71 -21.85 -1.95
N LEU A 226 -23.69 -21.13 -1.42
CA LEU A 226 -23.57 -19.69 -1.12
C LEU A 226 -22.53 -19.44 -0.02
N ALA A 227 -22.47 -20.30 0.99
CA ALA A 227 -21.49 -20.21 2.08
C ALA A 227 -20.06 -20.33 1.56
N ARG A 228 -19.79 -21.33 0.70
CA ARG A 228 -18.51 -21.49 -0.01
C ARG A 228 -18.15 -20.27 -0.87
N SER A 229 -19.12 -19.80 -1.65
CA SER A 229 -18.91 -18.68 -2.58
C SER A 229 -18.62 -17.38 -1.83
N CYS A 230 -19.31 -17.18 -0.69
CA CYS A 230 -19.03 -16.11 0.26
C CYS A 230 -17.63 -16.24 0.86
N ALA A 231 -17.27 -17.42 1.37
CA ALA A 231 -15.96 -17.67 1.97
C ALA A 231 -14.80 -17.45 0.99
N ILE A 232 -14.92 -17.89 -0.26
CA ILE A 232 -13.92 -17.64 -1.31
C ILE A 232 -13.78 -16.13 -1.59
N LYS A 233 -14.91 -15.40 -1.64
CA LYS A 233 -14.87 -13.95 -1.86
C LYS A 233 -14.29 -13.20 -0.65
N LEU A 234 -14.64 -13.58 0.58
CA LEU A 234 -14.07 -13.02 1.81
C LEU A 234 -12.56 -13.32 1.92
N ALA A 235 -12.14 -14.55 1.64
CA ALA A 235 -10.73 -14.91 1.61
C ALA A 235 -9.93 -14.08 0.59
N ARG A 236 -10.58 -13.67 -0.51
CA ARG A 236 -9.97 -12.81 -1.52
C ARG A 236 -9.99 -11.32 -1.16
N ASP A 237 -11.07 -10.84 -0.56
CA ASP A 237 -11.32 -9.41 -0.33
C ASP A 237 -10.80 -8.93 1.03
N CYS A 238 -10.75 -9.81 2.03
CA CYS A 238 -10.40 -9.50 3.42
C CYS A 238 -9.09 -10.14 3.88
N LEU A 239 -8.72 -11.31 3.34
CA LEU A 239 -7.50 -12.00 3.73
C LEU A 239 -6.38 -11.78 2.70
N ALA A 240 -5.13 -11.74 3.15
CA ALA A 240 -3.97 -11.52 2.30
C ALA A 240 -3.47 -12.79 1.56
N TYR A 241 -4.33 -13.81 1.40
CA TYR A 241 -3.99 -15.07 0.75
C TYR A 241 -3.84 -14.92 -0.77
N SER A 242 -2.89 -15.68 -1.34
CA SER A 242 -2.75 -15.78 -2.79
C SER A 242 -3.90 -16.60 -3.40
N LEU A 243 -4.13 -16.50 -4.71
CA LEU A 243 -5.11 -17.36 -5.39
C LEU A 243 -4.73 -18.84 -5.31
N LYS A 244 -3.44 -19.14 -5.14
CA LYS A 244 -2.93 -20.50 -4.96
C LYS A 244 -3.37 -21.02 -3.59
N ASP A 245 -3.14 -20.26 -2.53
CA ASP A 245 -3.51 -20.65 -1.17
C ASP A 245 -5.03 -20.80 -1.02
N ILE A 246 -5.81 -19.88 -1.60
CA ILE A 246 -7.28 -19.99 -1.63
C ILE A 246 -7.69 -21.27 -2.38
N ALA A 247 -7.04 -21.58 -3.52
CA ALA A 247 -7.35 -22.80 -4.25
C ALA A 247 -7.02 -24.06 -3.44
N GLU A 248 -5.90 -24.10 -2.74
CA GLU A 248 -5.53 -25.23 -1.87
C GLU A 248 -6.53 -25.41 -0.73
N HIS A 249 -6.85 -24.34 0.01
CA HIS A 249 -7.79 -24.39 1.12
C HIS A 249 -9.20 -24.84 0.73
N PHE A 250 -9.64 -24.53 -0.50
CA PHE A 250 -10.94 -24.93 -1.03
C PHE A 250 -10.85 -26.15 -1.97
N SER A 251 -9.70 -26.81 -2.10
CA SER A 251 -9.51 -27.96 -3.01
C SER A 251 -9.95 -27.67 -4.47
N LEU A 252 -9.61 -26.50 -4.99
CA LEU A 252 -9.87 -26.09 -6.36
C LEU A 252 -8.72 -26.53 -7.28
N HIS A 253 -9.04 -27.16 -8.41
CA HIS A 253 -8.05 -27.66 -9.37
C HIS A 253 -7.14 -26.57 -9.98
N HIS A 254 -7.58 -25.30 -10.01
CA HIS A 254 -6.80 -24.21 -10.61
C HIS A 254 -6.97 -22.90 -9.84
N PRO A 255 -5.91 -22.08 -9.63
CA PRO A 255 -6.01 -20.78 -8.95
C PRO A 255 -7.01 -19.81 -9.59
N ALA A 256 -7.18 -19.89 -10.92
CA ALA A 256 -8.15 -19.09 -11.66
C ALA A 256 -9.61 -19.40 -11.25
N SER A 257 -9.89 -20.62 -10.78
CA SER A 257 -11.22 -21.04 -10.33
C SER A 257 -11.69 -20.24 -9.11
N ALA A 258 -10.76 -19.88 -8.20
CA ALA A 258 -11.08 -19.02 -7.06
C ALA A 258 -11.49 -17.61 -7.52
N SER A 259 -10.79 -17.06 -8.52
CA SER A 259 -11.12 -15.76 -9.11
C SER A 259 -12.48 -15.78 -9.81
N HIS A 260 -12.77 -16.86 -10.55
CA HIS A 260 -14.04 -17.04 -11.23
C HIS A 260 -15.20 -17.19 -10.24
N ALA A 261 -15.05 -18.00 -9.21
CA ALA A 261 -16.04 -18.19 -8.15
C ALA A 261 -16.38 -16.86 -7.44
N ALA A 262 -15.36 -16.08 -7.06
CA ALA A 262 -15.57 -14.76 -6.45
C ALA A 262 -16.30 -13.79 -7.40
N LYS A 263 -16.02 -13.83 -8.71
CA LYS A 263 -16.69 -12.99 -9.71
C LYS A 263 -18.15 -13.41 -9.93
N GLN A 264 -18.44 -14.71 -9.93
CA GLN A 264 -19.81 -15.21 -10.01
C GLN A 264 -20.61 -14.82 -8.77
N PHE A 265 -20.00 -14.92 -7.58
CA PHE A 265 -20.65 -14.47 -6.35
C PHE A 265 -20.89 -12.95 -6.35
N GLU A 266 -19.97 -12.14 -6.86
CA GLU A 266 -20.19 -10.69 -7.00
C GLU A 266 -21.39 -10.35 -7.92
N LYS A 267 -21.56 -11.08 -9.02
CA LYS A 267 -22.76 -10.96 -9.86
C LYS A 267 -24.02 -11.34 -9.09
N HIS A 268 -23.95 -12.41 -8.31
CA HIS A 268 -25.06 -12.85 -7.46
C HIS A 268 -25.44 -11.79 -6.43
N LEU A 269 -24.47 -11.20 -5.73
CA LEU A 269 -24.72 -10.11 -4.77
C LEU A 269 -25.41 -8.90 -5.44
N SER A 270 -25.05 -8.56 -6.68
CA SER A 270 -25.70 -7.47 -7.41
C SER A 270 -27.18 -7.75 -7.77
N GLN A 271 -27.57 -9.02 -7.83
CA GLN A 271 -28.94 -9.46 -8.14
C GLN A 271 -29.80 -9.64 -6.88
N TYR A 272 -29.17 -9.89 -5.71
CA TYR A 272 -29.85 -10.18 -4.45
C TYR A 272 -29.39 -9.22 -3.34
N PRO A 273 -30.04 -8.05 -3.18
CA PRO A 273 -29.64 -7.01 -2.22
C PRO A 273 -29.59 -7.47 -0.75
N GLU A 274 -30.44 -8.41 -0.35
CA GLU A 274 -30.41 -8.97 1.01
C GLU A 274 -29.11 -9.73 1.28
N GLN A 275 -28.64 -10.50 0.29
CA GLN A 275 -27.39 -11.24 0.40
C GLN A 275 -26.18 -10.30 0.36
N GLN A 276 -26.28 -9.18 -0.37
CA GLN A 276 -25.28 -8.12 -0.31
C GLN A 276 -25.18 -7.51 1.09
N LYS A 277 -26.31 -7.22 1.76
CA LYS A 277 -26.29 -6.74 3.15
C LYS A 277 -25.65 -7.75 4.09
N HIS A 278 -25.95 -9.03 3.95
CA HIS A 278 -25.33 -10.11 4.75
C HIS A 278 -23.82 -10.19 4.52
N TYR A 279 -23.37 -10.11 3.26
CA TYR A 279 -21.96 -10.07 2.92
C TYR A 279 -21.23 -8.85 3.53
N GLU A 280 -21.85 -7.67 3.48
CA GLU A 280 -21.30 -6.46 4.08
C GLU A 280 -21.22 -6.54 5.62
N GLN A 281 -22.20 -7.18 6.27
CA GLN A 281 -22.16 -7.46 7.70
C GLN A 281 -20.99 -8.39 8.06
N LEU A 282 -20.78 -9.46 7.29
CA LEU A 282 -19.64 -10.36 7.48
C LEU A 282 -18.30 -9.64 7.25
N MET A 283 -18.20 -8.81 6.22
CA MET A 283 -17.00 -7.98 6.00
C MET A 283 -16.75 -7.03 7.16
N LYS A 284 -17.79 -6.45 7.78
CA LYS A 284 -17.63 -5.61 8.97
C LYS A 284 -17.13 -6.42 10.18
N LYS A 285 -17.67 -7.62 10.40
CA LYS A 285 -17.21 -8.52 11.48
C LYS A 285 -15.75 -8.96 11.28
N MET A 286 -15.36 -9.29 10.04
CA MET A 286 -13.96 -9.58 9.68
C MET A 286 -13.01 -8.40 9.93
N ARG A 287 -13.55 -7.17 9.92
CA ARG A 287 -12.83 -5.91 10.15
C ARG A 287 -13.04 -5.32 11.53
N THR A 288 -13.60 -6.08 12.48
CA THR A 288 -13.72 -5.64 13.87
C THR A 288 -13.03 -6.72 14.69
N PRO A 289 -11.90 -6.44 15.35
CA PRO A 289 -11.30 -7.47 16.19
C PRO A 289 -12.36 -7.90 17.21
N ALA A 290 -12.57 -9.21 17.33
CA ALA A 290 -13.24 -9.75 18.49
C ALA A 290 -12.51 -9.18 19.71
N LYS A 291 -13.23 -8.49 20.60
CA LYS A 291 -12.75 -8.36 21.97
C LYS A 291 -12.68 -9.79 22.50
N ILE A 292 -11.50 -10.38 22.40
CA ILE A 292 -11.20 -11.61 23.13
C ILE A 292 -11.10 -11.15 24.58
N CYS A 293 -12.12 -11.49 25.36
CA CYS A 293 -12.09 -11.48 26.81
C CYS A 293 -11.05 -12.50 27.31
#